data_AF-A0A2H3IGN1-F1
#
_entry.id   AF-A0A2H3IGN1-F1
#
_cell.length_a   1.000
_cell.length_b   1.000
_cell.length_c   1.000
_cell.angle_alpha   90.00
_cell.angle_beta   90.00
_cell.angle_gamma   90.00
#
_symmetry.space_group_name_H-M   'P 1'
#
loop_
_entity.id
_entity.type
_entity.pdbx_description
1 polymer ?
#
loop_
_entity_poly.entity_id
_entity_poly.type
_entity_poly.pdbx_seq_one_letter_code
_entity_poly.pdbx_strand_id
1 'polypeptide(L)'
;MAKFRLVTEKVIDSAFRDATRPGHFTTIPASFYIKSLEAELRECIAATPSGLLDNKLLLLERYYTEFRIYEIGLSQSSDIFAEQPNLRLECLFACLQATKSYCTTLINIDLTQYPGLPALVTGQMTNCFACLCRLSMCEQSGWDRDIVNSTIDVSFFLQELEKKYAQVRETVGIDADDFGGSDYFTIKASKLRSMKASWDALTLTAISLQELESFSVDFLDACSW
;
A
#
# COMPACT_ATOMS: atom_id res chain seq x y z
N MET A 1 6.12 -7.70 -13.95
CA MET A 1 5.04 -7.86 -12.94
C MET A 1 5.13 -9.18 -12.17
N ALA A 2 5.04 -10.36 -12.81
CA ALA A 2 4.98 -11.64 -12.08
C ALA A 2 6.12 -11.89 -11.07
N LYS A 3 7.37 -11.49 -11.40
CA LYS A 3 8.51 -11.63 -10.50
C LYS A 3 8.38 -10.78 -9.22
N PHE A 4 7.91 -9.54 -9.32
CA PHE A 4 7.66 -8.67 -8.16
C PHE A 4 6.59 -9.27 -7.24
N ARG A 5 5.52 -9.83 -7.83
CA ARG A 5 4.46 -10.51 -7.09
C ARG A 5 4.97 -11.73 -6.33
N LEU A 6 5.87 -12.51 -6.91
CA LEU A 6 6.47 -13.66 -6.23
C LEU A 6 7.25 -13.24 -4.97
N VAL A 7 8.00 -12.14 -5.04
CA VAL A 7 8.70 -11.59 -3.86
C VAL A 7 7.67 -11.14 -2.81
N THR A 8 6.60 -10.46 -3.22
CA THR A 8 5.51 -10.07 -2.34
C THR A 8 4.83 -11.27 -1.67
N GLU A 9 4.56 -12.35 -2.40
CA GLU A 9 3.97 -13.58 -1.86
C GLU A 9 4.88 -14.24 -0.83
N LYS A 10 6.19 -14.31 -1.09
CA LYS A 10 7.17 -14.82 -0.12
C LYS A 10 7.16 -14.05 1.20
N VAL A 11 6.95 -12.73 1.15
CA VAL A 11 6.81 -11.88 2.35
C VAL A 11 5.54 -12.24 3.14
N ILE A 12 4.43 -12.45 2.44
CA ILE A 12 3.15 -12.86 3.07
C ILE A 12 3.32 -14.21 3.76
N ASP A 13 3.89 -15.18 3.06
CA ASP A 13 4.05 -16.55 3.54
C ASP A 13 4.97 -16.64 4.77
N SER A 14 6.03 -15.83 4.83
CA SER A 14 6.90 -15.79 6.00
C SER A 14 6.21 -15.15 7.21
N ALA A 15 5.45 -14.07 7.00
CA ALA A 15 4.71 -13.40 8.08
C ALA A 15 3.64 -14.32 8.69
N PHE A 16 2.96 -15.13 7.87
CA PHE A 16 1.97 -16.11 8.33
C PHE A 16 2.59 -17.32 9.04
N ARG A 17 3.82 -17.72 8.66
CA ARG A 17 4.55 -18.82 9.30
C ARG A 17 5.03 -18.50 10.70
N ASP A 18 5.35 -17.24 11.01
CA ASP A 18 5.74 -16.81 12.36
C ASP A 18 4.56 -16.74 13.34
N ALA A 19 3.34 -16.45 12.86
CA ALA A 19 2.16 -16.32 13.73
C ALA A 19 1.58 -17.67 14.23
N THR A 20 1.98 -18.80 13.66
CA THR A 20 1.29 -20.09 13.85
C THR A 20 2.11 -21.19 14.55
N ARG A 21 3.35 -20.95 14.97
CA ARG A 21 4.18 -21.99 15.60
C ARG A 21 4.83 -21.54 16.92
N PRO A 22 4.32 -21.99 18.08
CA PRO A 22 5.05 -21.88 19.34
C PRO A 22 6.12 -22.97 19.37
N GLY A 23 7.39 -22.59 19.30
CA GLY A 23 8.51 -23.50 19.50
C GLY A 23 9.84 -22.92 19.04
N HIS A 24 10.86 -22.99 19.90
CA HIS A 24 12.24 -22.60 19.64
C HIS A 24 12.80 -23.25 18.35
N PHE A 25 12.73 -22.51 17.25
CA PHE A 25 13.67 -22.64 16.16
C PHE A 25 14.44 -21.33 16.09
N THR A 26 15.72 -21.41 15.73
CA THR A 26 16.57 -20.25 15.46
C THR A 26 15.92 -19.39 14.39
N THR A 27 15.12 -18.42 14.80
CA THR A 27 14.45 -17.47 13.92
C THR A 27 15.54 -16.75 13.15
N ILE A 28 15.53 -16.86 11.82
CA ILE A 28 16.45 -16.13 10.96
C ILE A 28 16.32 -14.65 11.34
N PRO A 29 17.41 -13.95 11.70
CA PRO A 29 17.30 -12.55 12.11
C PRO A 29 16.66 -11.72 10.99
N ALA A 30 15.78 -10.77 11.36
CA ALA A 30 15.04 -9.95 10.39
C ALA A 30 15.95 -9.29 9.35
N SER A 31 17.16 -8.87 9.74
CA SER A 31 18.17 -8.32 8.84
C SER A 31 18.56 -9.25 7.70
N PHE A 32 18.72 -10.55 7.96
CA PHE A 32 19.07 -11.52 6.91
C PHE A 32 17.91 -11.71 5.93
N TYR A 33 16.69 -11.79 6.46
CA TYR A 33 15.50 -11.95 5.65
C TYR A 33 15.25 -10.73 4.74
N ILE A 34 15.30 -9.51 5.31
CA ILE A 34 15.15 -8.25 4.57
C ILE A 34 16.21 -8.14 3.47
N LYS A 35 17.49 -8.37 3.80
CA LYS A 35 18.58 -8.30 2.81
C LYS A 35 18.43 -9.30 1.67
N SER A 36 17.91 -10.50 1.95
CA SER A 36 17.62 -11.49 0.92
C SER A 36 16.54 -10.99 -0.04
N LEU A 37 15.43 -10.46 0.49
CA LEU A 37 14.33 -9.94 -0.32
C LEU A 37 14.75 -8.70 -1.12
N GLU A 38 15.56 -7.81 -0.54
CA GLU A 38 16.14 -6.67 -1.25
C GLU A 38 17.03 -7.10 -2.41
N ALA A 39 17.80 -8.19 -2.24
CA ALA A 39 18.60 -8.76 -3.32
C ALA A 39 17.72 -9.30 -4.45
N GLU A 40 16.69 -10.09 -4.12
CA GLU A 40 15.73 -10.61 -5.10
C GLU A 40 15.01 -9.47 -5.86
N LEU A 41 14.61 -8.41 -5.14
CA LEU A 41 13.99 -7.25 -5.75
C LEU A 41 14.95 -6.52 -6.70
N ARG A 42 16.21 -6.32 -6.31
CA ARG A 42 17.24 -5.71 -7.16
C ARG A 42 17.48 -6.52 -8.43
N GLU A 43 17.51 -7.84 -8.33
CA GLU A 43 17.61 -8.73 -9.49
C GLU A 43 16.40 -8.61 -10.42
N CYS A 44 15.18 -8.50 -9.85
CA CYS A 44 13.97 -8.27 -10.64
C CYS A 44 14.02 -6.95 -11.41
N ILE A 45 14.52 -5.88 -10.77
CA ILE A 45 14.70 -4.57 -11.41
C ILE A 45 15.75 -4.66 -12.51
N ALA A 46 16.91 -5.27 -12.24
CA ALA A 46 18.00 -5.40 -13.22
C ALA A 46 17.60 -6.25 -14.43
N ALA A 47 16.72 -7.24 -14.25
CA ALA A 47 16.19 -8.06 -15.33
C ALA A 47 15.05 -7.38 -16.12
N THR A 48 14.59 -6.21 -15.70
CA THR A 48 13.51 -5.48 -16.40
C THR A 48 14.09 -4.70 -17.58
N PRO A 49 13.55 -4.86 -18.80
CA PRO A 49 13.98 -4.08 -19.96
C PRO A 49 13.88 -2.58 -19.71
N SER A 50 14.88 -1.81 -20.13
CA SER A 50 14.95 -0.35 -19.86
C SER A 50 13.71 0.41 -20.32
N GLY A 51 13.13 0.03 -21.47
CA GLY A 51 11.89 0.63 -22.00
C GLY A 51 10.63 0.38 -21.15
N LEU A 52 10.68 -0.49 -20.14
CA LEU A 52 9.58 -0.78 -19.22
C LEU A 52 9.80 -0.23 -17.81
N LEU A 53 10.96 0.37 -17.52
CA LEU A 53 11.27 0.90 -16.19
C LEU A 53 10.38 2.10 -15.82
N ASP A 54 9.97 2.89 -16.82
CA ASP A 54 9.07 4.04 -16.63
C ASP A 54 7.59 3.66 -16.73
N ASN A 55 7.27 2.37 -16.89
CA ASN A 55 5.89 1.91 -16.91
C ASN A 55 5.28 2.07 -15.51
N LYS A 56 4.25 2.93 -15.40
CA LYS A 56 3.61 3.26 -14.12
C LYS A 56 3.06 2.04 -13.38
N LEU A 57 2.49 1.06 -14.07
CA LEU A 57 2.00 -0.17 -13.44
C LEU A 57 3.15 -1.02 -12.88
N LEU A 58 4.27 -1.10 -13.60
CA LEU A 58 5.46 -1.79 -13.12
C LEU A 58 6.07 -1.07 -11.91
N LEU A 59 6.11 0.26 -11.94
CA LEU A 59 6.54 1.08 -10.81
C LEU A 59 5.65 0.87 -9.58
N LEU A 60 4.31 0.86 -9.75
CA LEU A 60 3.38 0.56 -8.66
C LEU A 60 3.66 -0.81 -8.04
N GLU A 61 3.82 -1.86 -8.85
CA GLU A 61 4.14 -3.20 -8.36
C GLU A 61 5.47 -3.23 -7.63
N ARG A 62 6.49 -2.54 -8.15
CA ARG A 62 7.80 -2.42 -7.49
C ARG A 62 7.67 -1.75 -6.13
N TYR A 63 7.05 -0.56 -6.07
CA TYR A 63 6.90 0.19 -4.81
C TYR A 63 6.03 -0.57 -3.82
N TYR A 64 5.02 -1.30 -4.29
CA TYR A 64 4.24 -2.18 -3.43
C TYR A 64 5.09 -3.31 -2.87
N THR A 65 5.94 -3.97 -3.67
CA THR A 65 6.88 -4.99 -3.16
C THR A 65 7.85 -4.40 -2.14
N GLU A 66 8.45 -3.23 -2.41
CA GLU A 66 9.30 -2.52 -1.44
C GLU A 66 8.55 -2.26 -0.13
N PHE A 67 7.33 -1.74 -0.22
CA PHE A 67 6.44 -1.55 0.93
C PHE A 67 6.25 -2.85 1.73
N ARG A 68 5.95 -3.98 1.06
CA ARG A 68 5.73 -5.26 1.75
C ARG A 68 6.97 -5.76 2.47
N ILE A 69 8.16 -5.63 1.86
CA ILE A 69 9.43 -6.03 2.50
C ILE A 69 9.63 -5.29 3.83
N TYR A 70 9.37 -3.99 3.85
CA TYR A 70 9.63 -3.15 5.03
C TYR A 70 8.46 -3.04 6.01
N GLU A 71 7.28 -3.57 5.66
CA GLU A 71 6.09 -3.60 6.53
C GLU A 71 6.37 -4.28 7.89
N ILE A 72 7.35 -5.20 7.92
CA ILE A 72 7.82 -5.85 9.15
C ILE A 72 8.22 -4.85 10.26
N GLY A 73 8.65 -3.64 9.92
CA GLY A 73 8.95 -2.58 10.90
C GLY A 73 7.76 -2.17 11.77
N LEU A 74 6.53 -2.35 11.26
CA LEU A 74 5.27 -2.09 11.96
C LEU A 74 4.82 -3.25 12.87
N SER A 75 5.61 -4.31 12.99
CA SER A 75 5.33 -5.40 13.93
C SER A 75 5.42 -4.91 15.38
N GLN A 76 4.47 -5.35 16.20
CA GLN A 76 4.46 -5.10 17.65
C GLN A 76 5.30 -6.11 18.44
N SER A 77 5.84 -7.15 17.77
CA SER A 77 6.70 -8.13 18.44
C SER A 77 8.05 -7.51 18.78
N SER A 78 8.34 -7.42 20.08
CA SER A 78 9.61 -6.89 20.62
C SER A 78 10.83 -7.68 20.18
N ASP A 79 10.66 -8.97 19.88
CA ASP A 79 11.76 -9.92 19.73
C ASP A 79 12.39 -9.85 18.33
N ILE A 80 11.64 -9.40 17.32
CA ILE A 80 12.10 -9.34 15.92
C ILE A 80 13.31 -8.41 15.75
N PHE A 81 13.31 -7.29 16.48
CA PHE A 81 14.34 -6.25 16.37
C PHE A 81 15.10 -6.02 17.68
N ALA A 82 14.98 -6.92 18.67
CA ALA A 82 15.56 -6.74 20.00
C ALA A 82 17.07 -6.41 19.97
N GLU A 83 17.81 -7.03 19.06
CA GLU A 83 19.26 -6.84 18.89
C GLU A 83 19.62 -5.69 17.92
N GLN A 84 18.64 -5.15 17.19
CA GLN A 84 18.86 -4.19 16.08
C GLN A 84 17.74 -3.11 16.02
N PRO A 85 17.61 -2.24 17.03
CA PRO A 85 16.54 -1.23 17.06
C PRO A 85 16.61 -0.23 15.91
N ASN A 86 17.81 0.09 15.42
CA ASN A 86 18.00 0.96 14.26
C ASN A 86 17.42 0.36 12.98
N LEU A 87 17.50 -0.97 12.82
CA LEU A 87 16.93 -1.66 11.67
C LEU A 87 15.40 -1.49 11.61
N ARG A 88 14.72 -1.52 12.77
CA ARG A 88 13.27 -1.27 12.81
C ARG A 88 12.94 0.12 12.29
N LEU A 89 13.70 1.13 12.73
CA LEU A 89 13.53 2.51 12.29
C LEU A 89 13.80 2.66 10.77
N GLU A 90 14.87 2.05 10.27
CA GLU A 90 15.20 1.98 8.84
C GLU A 90 14.04 1.36 8.04
N CYS A 91 13.44 0.28 8.54
CA CYS A 91 12.27 -0.34 7.91
C CYS A 91 11.07 0.61 7.89
N LEU A 92 10.76 1.31 8.99
CA LEU A 92 9.65 2.27 9.02
C LEU A 92 9.85 3.40 7.99
N PHE A 93 11.07 3.96 7.90
CA PHE A 93 11.39 4.97 6.90
C PHE A 93 11.28 4.44 5.47
N ALA A 94 11.84 3.27 5.19
CA ALA A 94 11.80 2.68 3.87
C ALA A 94 10.35 2.32 3.46
N CYS A 95 9.55 1.83 4.39
CA CYS A 95 8.12 1.56 4.23
C CYS A 95 7.33 2.84 3.87
N LEU A 96 7.60 3.94 4.58
CA LEU A 96 7.00 5.25 4.30
C LEU A 96 7.40 5.80 2.92
N GLN A 97 8.68 5.70 2.54
CA GLN A 97 9.16 6.16 1.22
C GLN A 97 8.59 5.34 0.07
N ALA A 98 8.50 4.02 0.22
CA ALA A 98 7.87 3.13 -0.76
C ALA A 98 6.39 3.48 -0.93
N THR A 99 5.68 3.68 0.19
CA THR A 99 4.27 4.07 0.18
C THR A 99 4.05 5.44 -0.48
N LYS A 100 4.90 6.42 -0.19
CA LYS A 100 4.88 7.73 -0.86
C LYS A 100 5.07 7.59 -2.37
N SER A 101 6.05 6.80 -2.79
CA SER A 101 6.36 6.59 -4.20
C SER A 101 5.20 5.89 -4.92
N TYR A 102 4.56 4.92 -4.27
CA TYR A 102 3.33 4.29 -4.74
C TYR A 102 2.20 5.31 -4.92
N CYS A 103 1.87 6.08 -3.87
CA CYS A 103 0.82 7.10 -3.89
C CYS A 103 1.04 8.13 -4.99
N THR A 104 2.27 8.66 -5.09
CA THR A 104 2.67 9.66 -6.09
C THR A 104 2.55 9.09 -7.51
N THR A 105 2.96 7.84 -7.71
CA THR A 105 2.86 7.19 -9.02
C THR A 105 1.40 6.98 -9.41
N LEU A 106 0.56 6.56 -8.47
CA LEU A 106 -0.86 6.28 -8.69
C LEU A 106 -1.62 7.53 -9.14
N ILE A 107 -1.48 8.67 -8.44
CA ILE A 107 -2.16 9.92 -8.82
C ILE A 107 -1.63 10.50 -10.12
N ASN A 108 -0.42 10.13 -10.55
CA ASN A 108 0.14 10.55 -11.82
C ASN A 108 -0.31 9.70 -13.01
N ILE A 109 -1.06 8.59 -12.82
CA ILE A 109 -1.63 7.82 -13.93
C ILE A 109 -2.64 8.66 -14.71
N ASP A 110 -2.65 8.53 -16.04
CA ASP A 110 -3.60 9.24 -16.90
C ASP A 110 -5.02 8.72 -16.68
N LEU A 111 -6.02 9.61 -16.66
CA LEU A 111 -7.43 9.25 -16.43
C LEU A 111 -7.94 8.18 -17.41
N THR A 112 -7.48 8.21 -18.67
CA THR A 112 -7.87 7.24 -19.70
C THR A 112 -7.40 5.81 -19.38
N GLN A 113 -6.41 5.66 -18.50
CA GLN A 113 -5.86 4.36 -18.10
C GLN A 113 -6.56 3.78 -16.87
N TYR A 114 -7.41 4.55 -16.17
CA TYR A 114 -8.10 4.11 -14.96
C TYR A 114 -9.00 2.89 -15.17
N PRO A 115 -9.79 2.79 -16.27
CA PRO A 115 -10.58 1.59 -16.55
C PRO A 115 -9.75 0.34 -16.78
N GLY A 116 -8.51 0.49 -17.24
CA GLY A 116 -7.57 -0.61 -17.45
C GLY A 116 -6.72 -0.95 -16.22
N LEU A 117 -6.92 -0.28 -15.08
CA LEU A 117 -6.14 -0.56 -13.89
C LEU A 117 -6.45 -1.98 -13.38
N PRO A 118 -5.42 -2.79 -13.12
CA PRO A 118 -5.65 -4.10 -12.53
C PRO A 118 -6.37 -3.96 -11.19
N ALA A 119 -7.35 -4.84 -10.98
CA ALA A 119 -7.98 -5.10 -9.69
C ALA A 119 -6.98 -5.06 -8.52
N LEU A 120 -5.84 -5.73 -8.70
CA LEU A 120 -4.77 -5.78 -7.70
C LEU A 120 -4.26 -4.39 -7.26
N VAL A 121 -4.12 -3.42 -8.17
CA VAL A 121 -3.64 -2.06 -7.83
C VAL A 121 -4.61 -1.37 -6.85
N THR A 122 -5.90 -1.68 -6.95
CA THR A 122 -6.89 -1.15 -5.99
C THR A 122 -6.72 -1.79 -4.61
N GLY A 123 -6.55 -3.11 -4.52
CA GLY A 123 -6.28 -3.77 -3.24
C GLY A 123 -4.94 -3.36 -2.62
N GLN A 124 -3.92 -3.11 -3.44
CA GLN A 124 -2.63 -2.58 -3.01
C GLN A 124 -2.78 -1.19 -2.37
N MET A 125 -3.61 -0.32 -2.94
CA MET A 125 -3.90 1.02 -2.41
C MET A 125 -4.48 0.97 -0.99
N THR A 126 -5.40 0.04 -0.73
CA THR A 126 -5.99 -0.18 0.61
C THR A 126 -4.91 -0.51 1.63
N ASN A 127 -4.02 -1.45 1.30
CA ASN A 127 -2.91 -1.83 2.17
C ASN A 127 -1.95 -0.66 2.43
N CYS A 128 -1.61 0.12 1.40
CA CYS A 128 -0.79 1.32 1.54
C CYS A 128 -1.43 2.35 2.47
N PHE A 129 -2.75 2.56 2.39
CA PHE A 129 -3.44 3.47 3.30
C PHE A 129 -3.47 2.95 4.74
N ALA A 130 -3.72 1.65 4.94
CA ALA A 130 -3.65 1.02 6.25
C ALA A 130 -2.26 1.21 6.89
N CYS A 131 -1.23 1.06 6.07
CA CYS A 131 0.15 1.31 6.46
C CYS A 131 0.37 2.75 6.89
N LEU A 132 -0.10 3.75 6.13
CA LEU A 132 0.01 5.16 6.52
C LEU A 132 -0.67 5.44 7.86
N CYS A 133 -1.85 4.87 8.11
CA CYS A 133 -2.51 4.98 9.41
C CYS A 133 -1.64 4.37 10.52
N ARG A 134 -1.12 3.15 10.31
CA ARG A 134 -0.26 2.46 11.28
C ARG A 134 1.06 3.21 11.53
N LEU A 135 1.68 3.78 10.50
CA LEU A 135 2.88 4.61 10.59
C LEU A 135 2.61 5.88 11.40
N SER A 136 1.47 6.54 11.18
CA SER A 136 1.08 7.75 11.93
C SER A 136 0.78 7.48 13.41
N MET A 137 0.39 6.25 13.76
CA MET A 137 0.09 5.84 15.13
C MET A 137 1.23 5.02 15.76
N CYS A 138 2.36 4.85 15.08
CA CYS A 138 3.44 4.00 15.54
C CYS A 138 4.18 4.65 16.72
N GLU A 139 4.08 4.03 17.90
CA GLU A 139 4.83 4.43 19.09
C GLU A 139 6.19 3.71 19.10
N GLN A 140 7.18 4.30 18.41
CA GLN A 140 8.57 3.85 18.44
C GLN A 140 9.49 5.02 18.79
N SER A 141 10.49 4.78 19.64
CA SER A 141 11.51 5.80 19.94
C SER A 141 12.23 6.24 18.65
N GLY A 142 12.30 7.56 18.42
CA GLY A 142 12.87 8.14 17.20
C GLY A 142 11.92 8.14 16.00
N TRP A 143 10.67 7.73 16.18
CA TRP A 143 9.60 7.86 15.19
C TRP A 143 8.47 8.72 15.77
N ASP A 144 7.98 9.64 14.97
CA ASP A 144 6.81 10.45 15.31
C ASP A 144 5.91 10.62 14.08
N ARG A 145 4.69 11.10 14.35
CA ARG A 145 3.69 11.36 13.32
C ARG A 145 4.13 12.49 12.36
N ASP A 146 4.95 13.42 12.82
CA ASP A 146 5.40 14.57 12.02
C ASP A 146 6.32 14.14 10.88
N ILE A 147 7.08 13.06 11.06
CA ILE A 147 7.83 12.39 9.97
C ILE A 147 6.88 11.94 8.84
N VAL A 148 5.73 11.35 9.19
CA VAL A 148 4.74 10.90 8.19
C VAL A 148 4.15 12.10 7.47
N ASN A 149 3.66 13.09 8.23
CA ASN A 149 3.01 14.29 7.69
C ASN A 149 3.95 15.13 6.82
N SER A 150 5.24 15.23 7.17
CA SER A 150 6.24 15.95 6.38
C SER A 150 6.68 15.20 5.13
N THR A 151 6.53 13.87 5.12
CA THR A 151 6.92 13.03 3.98
C THR A 151 5.83 12.96 2.92
N ILE A 152 4.58 12.82 3.32
CA ILE A 152 3.42 12.71 2.44
C ILE A 152 2.19 13.44 3.02
N ASP A 153 1.62 14.33 2.22
CA ASP A 153 0.30 14.90 2.49
C ASP A 153 -0.78 13.89 2.06
N VAL A 154 -1.18 13.04 3.00
CA VAL A 154 -2.17 11.99 2.77
C VAL A 154 -3.56 12.57 2.49
N SER A 155 -3.90 13.69 3.12
CA SER A 155 -5.15 14.43 2.88
C SER A 155 -5.24 14.90 1.43
N PHE A 156 -4.16 15.49 0.91
CA PHE A 156 -4.04 15.89 -0.48
C PHE A 156 -4.09 14.69 -1.43
N PHE A 157 -3.32 13.63 -1.13
CA PHE A 157 -3.33 12.42 -1.95
C PHE A 157 -4.73 11.82 -2.11
N LEU A 158 -5.48 11.66 -1.01
CA LEU A 158 -6.84 11.11 -1.05
C LEU A 158 -7.79 12.02 -1.84
N GLN A 159 -7.66 13.33 -1.68
CA GLN A 159 -8.46 14.31 -2.41
C GLN A 159 -8.18 14.26 -3.92
N GLU A 160 -6.92 14.22 -4.33
CA GLU A 160 -6.56 14.14 -5.75
C GLU A 160 -7.01 12.81 -6.36
N LEU A 161 -6.88 11.72 -5.61
CA LEU A 161 -7.34 10.43 -6.07
C LEU A 161 -8.87 10.38 -6.20
N GLU A 162 -9.60 10.93 -5.22
CA GLU A 162 -11.06 11.10 -5.29
C GLU A 162 -11.47 11.82 -6.57
N LYS A 163 -10.87 12.99 -6.85
CA LYS A 163 -11.15 13.78 -8.06
C LYS A 163 -10.92 12.96 -9.32
N LYS A 164 -9.80 12.22 -9.39
CA LYS A 164 -9.49 11.39 -10.55
C LYS A 164 -10.54 10.32 -10.76
N TYR A 165 -10.93 9.59 -9.70
CA TYR A 165 -12.00 8.59 -9.79
C TYR A 165 -13.33 9.21 -10.21
N ALA A 166 -13.72 10.36 -9.65
CA ALA A 166 -14.95 11.05 -10.03
C ALA A 166 -14.97 11.49 -11.52
N GLN A 167 -13.80 11.83 -12.08
CA GLN A 167 -13.67 12.32 -13.46
C GLN A 167 -13.51 11.23 -14.52
N VAL A 168 -13.28 9.96 -14.14
CA VAL A 168 -13.07 8.86 -15.12
C VAL A 168 -14.26 8.74 -16.05
N ARG A 169 -15.48 8.77 -15.50
CA ARG A 169 -16.72 8.62 -16.26
C ARG A 169 -16.85 9.68 -17.36
N GLU A 170 -16.69 10.95 -16.98
CA GLU A 170 -16.80 12.09 -17.89
C GLU A 170 -15.71 12.05 -18.97
N THR A 171 -14.52 11.57 -18.62
CA THR A 171 -13.36 11.54 -19.51
C THR A 171 -13.40 10.39 -20.51
N VAL A 172 -13.91 9.22 -20.10
CA VAL A 172 -13.91 7.98 -20.91
C VAL A 172 -15.22 7.79 -21.67
N GLY A 173 -16.28 8.54 -21.32
CA GLY A 173 -17.59 8.41 -21.94
C GLY A 173 -18.28 7.11 -21.57
N ILE A 174 -18.15 6.68 -20.30
CA ILE A 174 -18.86 5.50 -19.79
C ILE A 174 -20.34 5.90 -19.62
N ASP A 175 -21.19 5.42 -20.54
CA ASP A 175 -22.64 5.55 -20.44
C ASP A 175 -23.12 4.84 -19.17
N ALA A 176 -24.03 5.48 -18.43
CA ALA A 176 -24.63 4.83 -17.28
C ALA A 176 -25.43 3.63 -17.78
N ASP A 177 -25.07 2.43 -17.32
CA ASP A 177 -25.95 1.29 -17.47
C ASP A 177 -27.33 1.68 -16.92
N ASP A 178 -28.37 1.42 -17.72
CA ASP A 178 -29.79 1.78 -17.52
C ASP A 178 -30.42 1.14 -16.25
N PHE A 179 -29.59 0.50 -15.41
CA PHE A 179 -29.98 -0.28 -14.23
C PHE A 179 -29.92 0.50 -12.91
N GLY A 180 -29.68 1.82 -12.94
CA GLY A 180 -29.84 2.70 -11.78
C GLY A 180 -28.84 2.47 -10.63
N GLY A 181 -27.79 1.66 -10.84
CA GLY A 181 -26.68 1.47 -9.90
C GLY A 181 -25.63 2.58 -10.02
N SER A 182 -24.99 2.95 -8.90
CA SER A 182 -23.79 3.82 -8.96
C SER A 182 -22.63 3.04 -9.56
N ASP A 183 -21.93 3.60 -10.55
CA ASP A 183 -20.76 2.96 -11.16
C ASP A 183 -19.59 2.84 -10.16
N TYR A 184 -18.67 1.91 -10.45
CA TYR A 184 -17.50 1.62 -9.63
C TYR A 184 -16.67 2.87 -9.28
N PHE A 185 -16.45 3.77 -10.25
CA PHE A 185 -15.61 4.95 -10.05
C PHE A 185 -16.30 5.96 -9.12
N THR A 186 -17.61 6.14 -9.25
CA THR A 186 -18.42 6.95 -8.34
C THR A 186 -18.43 6.39 -6.91
N ILE A 187 -18.61 5.07 -6.75
CA ILE A 187 -18.54 4.42 -5.43
C ILE A 187 -17.16 4.64 -4.80
N LYS A 188 -16.10 4.44 -5.58
CA LYS A 188 -14.72 4.58 -5.11
C LYS A 188 -14.37 6.01 -4.75
N ALA A 189 -14.82 7.00 -5.52
CA ALA A 189 -14.67 8.41 -5.19
C ALA A 189 -15.36 8.74 -3.85
N SER A 190 -16.60 8.29 -3.65
CA SER A 190 -17.32 8.50 -2.39
C SER A 190 -16.54 7.94 -1.19
N LYS A 191 -15.97 6.73 -1.33
CA LYS A 191 -15.15 6.11 -0.28
C LYS A 191 -13.85 6.85 0.00
N LEU A 192 -13.15 7.30 -1.03
CA LEU A 192 -11.92 8.10 -0.88
C LEU A 192 -12.21 9.41 -0.14
N ARG A 193 -13.38 10.02 -0.37
CA ARG A 193 -13.85 11.18 0.39
C ARG A 193 -14.06 10.85 1.86
N SER A 194 -14.70 9.72 2.18
CA SER A 194 -14.87 9.25 3.56
C SER A 194 -13.52 8.98 4.23
N MET A 195 -12.61 8.29 3.53
CA MET A 195 -11.25 8.04 4.03
C MET A 195 -10.50 9.34 4.30
N LYS A 196 -10.66 10.35 3.44
CA LYS A 196 -10.07 11.67 3.64
C LYS A 196 -10.66 12.33 4.89
N ALA A 197 -11.98 12.35 5.02
CA ALA A 197 -12.64 12.92 6.19
C ALA A 197 -12.16 12.24 7.47
N SER A 198 -12.05 10.91 7.46
CA SER A 198 -11.55 10.16 8.60
C SER A 198 -10.04 10.34 8.82
N TRP A 199 -9.24 10.57 7.77
CA TRP A 199 -7.81 10.90 7.91
C TRP A 199 -7.60 12.30 8.50
N ASP A 200 -8.36 13.27 8.02
CA ASP A 200 -8.37 14.62 8.58
C ASP A 200 -8.85 14.57 10.05
N ALA A 201 -9.84 13.73 10.35
CA ALA A 201 -10.35 13.46 11.69
C ALA A 201 -9.47 12.52 12.53
N LEU A 202 -8.50 11.80 11.94
CA LEU A 202 -7.46 11.03 12.64
C LEU A 202 -6.49 11.99 13.37
N THR A 203 -6.65 13.31 13.21
CA THR A 203 -6.16 14.28 14.21
C THR A 203 -6.89 14.18 15.56
N LEU A 204 -8.00 13.45 15.66
CA LEU A 204 -8.86 13.35 16.85
C LEU A 204 -9.40 11.94 17.18
N THR A 205 -9.62 10.99 16.25
CA THR A 205 -10.02 9.61 16.60
C THR A 205 -9.79 8.62 15.43
N ALA A 206 -9.36 7.40 15.75
CA ALA A 206 -8.86 6.41 14.80
C ALA A 206 -9.87 5.97 13.71
N ILE A 207 -9.37 5.81 12.47
CA ILE A 207 -10.03 4.96 11.46
C ILE A 207 -10.00 3.52 11.98
N SER A 208 -11.14 2.83 11.98
CA SER A 208 -11.15 1.41 12.32
C SER A 208 -10.61 0.59 11.14
N LEU A 209 -9.74 -0.38 11.41
CA LEU A 209 -9.27 -1.34 10.39
C LEU A 209 -10.45 -2.02 9.68
N GLN A 210 -11.61 -2.12 10.35
CA GLN A 210 -12.84 -2.66 9.82
C GLN A 210 -13.45 -1.84 8.66
N GLU A 211 -13.34 -0.51 8.69
CA GLU A 211 -13.73 0.35 7.55
C GLU A 211 -12.78 0.21 6.35
N LEU A 212 -11.56 -0.23 6.62
CA LEU A 212 -10.53 -0.42 5.62
C LEU A 212 -10.62 -1.83 4.99
N GLU A 213 -11.03 -2.82 5.77
CA GLU A 213 -11.40 -4.16 5.31
C GLU A 213 -12.68 -4.13 4.46
N SER A 214 -13.70 -3.36 4.84
CA SER A 214 -14.91 -3.21 4.02
C SER A 214 -14.61 -2.62 2.64
N PHE A 215 -13.63 -1.72 2.53
CA PHE A 215 -13.15 -1.22 1.26
C PHE A 215 -12.62 -2.34 0.36
N SER A 216 -11.87 -3.30 0.92
CA SER A 216 -11.34 -4.45 0.18
C SER A 216 -12.45 -5.42 -0.24
N VAL A 217 -13.45 -5.64 0.60
CA VAL A 217 -14.58 -6.54 0.33
C VAL A 217 -15.47 -5.97 -0.78
N ASP A 218 -15.89 -4.71 -0.64
CA ASP A 218 -16.72 -4.06 -1.65
C ASP A 218 -16.00 -3.95 -3.00
N PHE A 219 -14.67 -3.88 -2.98
CA PHE A 219 -13.85 -3.94 -4.18
C PHE A 219 -13.93 -5.31 -4.86
N LEU A 220 -13.87 -6.42 -4.10
CA LEU A 220 -14.05 -7.77 -4.64
C LEU A 220 -15.46 -7.96 -5.20
N ASP A 221 -16.48 -7.46 -4.50
CA ASP A 221 -17.87 -7.53 -4.94
C ASP A 221 -18.09 -6.72 -6.24
N ALA A 222 -17.51 -5.52 -6.35
CA ALA A 222 -17.60 -4.71 -7.57
C ALA A 222 -16.85 -5.33 -8.77
N CYS A 223 -15.85 -6.19 -8.54
CA CYS A 223 -15.12 -6.91 -9.60
C CYS A 223 -15.78 -8.24 -9.98
N SER A 224 -16.84 -8.67 -9.30
CA SER A 224 -17.55 -9.93 -9.56
C SER A 224 -18.69 -9.84 -10.60
N TRP A 225 -18.73 -8.76 -11.39
CA TRP A 225 -19.70 -8.53 -12.47
C TRP A 225 -19.08 -8.76 -13.85
#